data_AF-A0A2S5MRD1-F1
#
_entry.id   AF-A0A2S5MRD1-F1
#
_cell.length_a   1.000
_cell.length_b   1.000
_cell.length_c   1.000
_cell.angle_alpha   90.00
_cell.angle_beta   90.00
_cell.angle_gamma   90.00
#
_symmetry.space_group_name_H-M   'P 1'
#
loop_
_entity.id
_entity.type
_entity.pdbx_description
1 polymer ?
#
loop_
_entity_poly.entity_id
_entity_poly.type
_entity_poly.pdbx_seq_one_letter_code
_entity_poly.pdbx_strand_id
1 'polypeptide(L)'
;MAIPDYARTNFNTLLRAVASGDLALLECTDAATGEPRYVLCAVGRDSGDYVMTPFGHLAPGNPYDAYLPPETSSGASSAAPA
;
A
#
# COMPACT_ATOMS: atom_id res chain seq x y z
N MET A 1 6.22 -3.62 17.93
CA MET A 1 5.70 -4.91 17.40
C MET A 1 6.41 -5.19 16.08
N ALA A 2 6.74 -6.45 15.78
CA ALA A 2 7.43 -6.81 14.54
C ALA A 2 6.43 -6.95 13.38
N ILE A 3 6.81 -6.48 12.18
CA ILE A 3 6.02 -6.62 10.96
C ILE A 3 5.96 -8.11 10.56
N PRO A 4 4.77 -8.69 10.31
CA PRO A 4 4.64 -10.08 9.88
C PRO A 4 5.37 -10.40 8.56
N ASP A 5 5.80 -11.65 8.39
CA ASP A 5 6.58 -12.08 7.22
C ASP A 5 5.82 -11.93 5.89
N TYR A 6 4.50 -12.17 5.89
CA TYR A 6 3.68 -11.98 4.69
C TYR A 6 3.69 -10.51 4.24
N ALA A 7 3.64 -9.57 5.19
CA ALA A 7 3.64 -8.14 4.89
C ALA A 7 5.00 -7.71 4.34
N ARG A 8 6.10 -8.23 4.90
CA ARG A 8 7.47 -8.00 4.38
C ARG A 8 7.64 -8.56 2.97
N THR A 9 7.11 -9.76 2.72
CA THR A 9 7.18 -10.43 1.41
C THR A 9 6.42 -9.61 0.35
N ASN A 10 5.19 -9.20 0.67
CA ASN A 10 4.38 -8.34 -0.19
C ASN A 10 5.08 -7.02 -0.51
N PHE A 11 5.66 -6.38 0.51
CA PHE A 11 6.41 -5.14 0.33
C PHE A 11 7.61 -5.33 -0.61
N ASN A 12 8.37 -6.42 -0.45
CA ASN A 12 9.49 -6.73 -1.35
C ASN A 12 9.03 -6.98 -2.79
N THR A 13 7.88 -7.61 -3.00
CA THR A 13 7.30 -7.77 -4.33
C THR A 13 6.93 -6.42 -4.94
N LEU A 14 6.35 -5.52 -4.15
CA LEU A 14 6.02 -4.16 -4.58
C LEU A 14 7.28 -3.38 -4.99
N LEU A 15 8.36 -3.46 -4.22
CA LEU A 15 9.64 -2.82 -4.56
C LEU A 15 10.20 -3.32 -5.91
N ARG A 16 10.09 -4.62 -6.18
CA ARG A 16 10.51 -5.20 -7.45
C ARG A 16 9.65 -4.68 -8.61
N ALA A 17 8.33 -4.64 -8.43
CA ALA A 17 7.43 -4.09 -9.43
C ALA A 17 7.75 -2.62 -9.75
N VAL A 18 7.97 -1.80 -8.71
CA VAL A 18 8.39 -0.40 -8.88
C VAL A 18 9.70 -0.28 -9.65
N ALA A 19 10.71 -1.08 -9.29
CA ALA A 19 12.00 -1.07 -9.97
C ALA A 19 11.90 -1.45 -11.46
N SER A 20 10.94 -2.31 -11.81
CA SER A 20 10.66 -2.71 -13.20
C SER A 20 9.72 -1.76 -13.94
N GLY A 21 9.09 -0.79 -13.26
CA GLY A 21 8.06 0.07 -13.85
C GLY A 21 6.67 -0.59 -13.95
N ASP A 22 6.50 -1.73 -13.28
CA ASP A 22 5.30 -2.56 -13.30
C ASP A 22 4.35 -2.26 -12.12
N LEU A 23 4.34 -1.01 -11.63
CA LEU A 23 3.41 -0.56 -10.59
C LEU A 23 2.20 0.10 -11.23
N ALA A 24 1.00 -0.32 -10.86
CA ALA A 24 -0.25 0.30 -11.27
C ALA A 24 -1.10 0.74 -10.07
N LEU A 25 -1.88 1.79 -10.27
CA LEU A 25 -2.92 2.24 -9.35
C LEU A 25 -4.28 1.92 -9.98
N LEU A 26 -5.12 1.17 -9.27
CA LEU A 26 -6.44 0.77 -9.76
C LEU A 26 -7.53 1.20 -8.77
N GLU A 27 -8.65 1.69 -9.29
CA GLU A 27 -9.86 1.82 -8.50
C GLU A 27 -10.51 0.43 -8.36
N CYS A 28 -10.70 -0.01 -7.13
CA CYS A 28 -11.34 -1.28 -6.80
C CYS A 28 -12.49 -1.04 -5.83
N THR A 29 -13.56 -1.80 -5.98
CA THR A 29 -14.65 -1.81 -5.00
C THR A 29 -14.26 -2.68 -3.83
N ASP A 30 -14.25 -2.13 -2.62
CA ASP A 30 -14.05 -2.89 -1.40
C ASP A 30 -15.17 -3.94 -1.27
N ALA A 31 -14.79 -5.22 -1.19
CA ALA A 31 -15.75 -6.31 -1.26
C ALA A 31 -16.68 -6.40 -0.03
N ALA A 32 -16.30 -5.81 1.09
CA ALA A 32 -17.10 -5.83 2.32
C ALA A 32 -18.06 -4.64 2.41
N THR A 33 -17.62 -3.46 1.96
CA THR A 33 -18.33 -2.19 2.14
C THR A 33 -18.97 -1.65 0.86
N GLY A 34 -18.49 -2.05 -0.32
CA GLY A 34 -18.93 -1.53 -1.61
C GLY A 34 -18.32 -0.16 -1.97
N GLU A 35 -17.42 0.38 -1.16
CA GLU A 35 -16.80 1.69 -1.41
C GLU A 35 -15.66 1.60 -2.42
N PRO A 36 -15.44 2.62 -3.26
CA PRO A 36 -14.25 2.69 -4.11
C PRO A 36 -12.99 2.89 -3.26
N ARG A 37 -11.94 2.14 -3.57
CA ARG A 37 -10.61 2.20 -2.96
C ARG A 37 -9.55 2.22 -4.06
N TYR A 38 -8.53 3.05 -3.90
CA TYR A 38 -7.41 3.12 -4.84
C TYR A 38 -6.31 2.16 -4.41
N VAL A 39 -6.15 1.05 -5.12
CA VAL A 39 -5.29 -0.08 -4.77
C VAL A 39 -3.99 -0.05 -5.55
N LEU A 40 -2.87 -0.20 -4.84
CA LEU A 40 -1.54 -0.43 -5.38
C LEU A 40 -1.44 -1.89 -5.83
N CYS A 41 -1.16 -2.09 -7.11
CA CYS A 41 -1.03 -3.40 -7.71
C CYS A 41 0.33 -3.57 -8.41
N ALA A 42 0.98 -4.71 -8.21
CA ALA A 42 2.02 -5.11 -9.15
C ALA A 42 1.37 -5.69 -10.40
N VAL A 43 1.92 -5.31 -11.55
CA VAL A 43 1.55 -5.82 -12.86
C VAL A 43 2.51 -6.93 -13.22
N GLY A 44 2.02 -8.16 -13.27
CA GLY A 44 2.75 -9.31 -13.78
C GLY A 44 2.25 -9.71 -15.16
N ARG A 45 2.91 -10.71 -15.72
CA ARG A 45 2.38 -11.47 -16.86
C ARG A 45 2.30 -12.94 -16.49
N ASP A 46 1.15 -13.55 -16.75
CA ASP A 46 0.98 -15.00 -16.68
C ASP A 46 0.38 -15.48 -18.00
N SER A 47 1.05 -16.42 -18.66
CA SER A 47 0.58 -17.03 -19.91
C SER A 47 0.23 -16.03 -21.04
N GLY A 48 0.81 -14.82 -21.00
CA GLY A 48 0.56 -13.75 -21.97
C GLY A 48 -0.45 -12.70 -21.50
N ASP A 49 -1.21 -12.99 -20.44
CA ASP A 49 -2.18 -12.07 -19.86
C ASP A 49 -1.55 -11.23 -18.75
N TYR A 50 -2.01 -9.99 -18.61
CA TYR A 50 -1.61 -9.15 -17.49
C TYR A 50 -2.33 -9.58 -16.22
N VAL A 51 -1.56 -9.78 -15.15
CA VAL A 51 -2.07 -10.15 -13.84
C VAL A 51 -1.82 -9.01 -12.86
N MET A 52 -2.90 -8.51 -12.25
CA MET A 52 -2.85 -7.40 -11.31
C MET A 52 -2.92 -7.98 -9.90
N THR A 53 -1.82 -7.90 -9.16
CA THR A 53 -1.77 -8.40 -7.77
C THR A 53 -1.96 -7.24 -6.79
N PRO A 54 -3.09 -7.15 -6.08
CA PRO A 54 -3.34 -6.06 -5.13
C PRO A 54 -2.56 -6.26 -3.83
N PHE A 55 -1.86 -5.21 -3.36
CA PHE A 55 -1.10 -5.26 -2.11
C PHE A 55 -1.67 -4.39 -0.99
N GLY A 56 -2.34 -3.29 -1.34
CA GLY A 56 -2.94 -2.39 -0.36
C GLY A 56 -3.57 -1.19 -1.03
N HIS A 57 -4.50 -0.54 -0.34
CA HIS A 57 -5.10 0.69 -0.82
C HIS A 57 -4.39 1.92 -0.23
N LEU A 58 -4.44 3.04 -0.96
CA LEU A 58 -4.06 4.33 -0.43
C LEU A 58 -4.96 4.70 0.75
N ALA A 59 -4.42 5.50 1.67
CA ALA A 59 -5.22 6.07 2.74
C ALA A 59 -6.38 6.86 2.13
N PRO A 60 -7.62 6.70 2.62
CA PRO A 60 -8.70 7.58 2.21
C PRO A 60 -8.38 9.00 2.73
N GLY A 61 -8.32 9.97 1.82
CA GLY A 61 -8.00 11.35 2.17
C GLY A 61 -6.57 11.52 2.71
N ASN A 62 -6.44 12.24 3.82
CA ASN A 62 -5.15 12.57 4.43
C ASN A 62 -4.63 11.40 5.30
N PRO A 63 -3.45 10.81 4.99
CA PRO A 63 -2.89 9.69 5.76
C PRO A 63 -2.62 10.02 7.24
N TYR A 64 -2.33 11.29 7.57
CA TYR A 64 -2.05 11.72 8.94
C TYR A 64 -3.29 11.69 9.83
N ASP A 65 -4.48 11.77 9.24
CA ASP A 65 -5.73 11.63 9.99
C ASP A 65 -6.10 10.15 10.20
N ALA A 66 -5.57 9.25 9.36
CA ALA A 66 -5.86 7.82 9.38
C ALA A 66 -4.88 7.00 10.23
N TYR A 67 -3.62 7.42 10.34
CA TYR A 67 -2.56 6.63 10.97
C TYR A 67 -1.77 7.43 12.00
N LEU A 68 -1.71 6.93 13.23
CA LEU A 68 -0.77 7.40 14.23
C LEU A 68 0.55 6.64 14.07
N PRO A 69 1.70 7.32 14.07
CA PRO A 69 2.98 6.63 14.11
C PRO A 69 3.07 5.80 15.40
N PRO A 70 3.81 4.67 15.40
CA PRO A 70 4.07 3.96 16.64
C PRO A 70 4.71 4.94 17.63
N GLU A 71 4.12 5.06 18.82
CA GLU A 71 4.60 5.92 19.90
C GLU A 71 6.11 5.72 20.04
N THR A 72 6.88 6.72 19.61
CA THR A 72 8.30 6.75 19.91
C THR A 72 8.36 6.94 21.42
N SER A 73 8.73 5.89 22.15
CA SER A 73 9.18 6.06 23.52
C SER A 73 10.47 6.88 23.49
N SER A 74 10.32 8.19 23.41
CA SER A 74 11.19 9.29 23.87
C SER A 74 10.93 10.50 22.97
N GLY A 75 10.48 11.60 23.59
CA GLY A 75 9.90 12.75 22.90
C GLY A 75 10.80 13.41 21.85
N ALA A 76 10.24 13.59 20.66
CA ALA A 76 10.59 14.69 19.77
C ALA A 76 9.39 14.96 18.86
N SER A 77 8.71 16.07 19.15
CA SER A 77 7.70 16.70 18.30
C SER A 77 8.31 17.21 16.99
N SER A 78 7.45 17.36 15.96
CA SER A 78 7.54 18.25 14.78
C SER A 78 7.42 17.48 13.47
N ALA A 79 6.62 17.85 12.46
CA ALA A 79 5.55 18.83 12.24
C ALA A 79 4.91 18.45 10.90
N ALA A 80 3.60 18.63 10.72
CA ALA A 80 2.94 18.49 9.41
C ALA A 80 3.14 19.78 8.58
N PRO A 81 3.44 19.72 7.27
CA PRO A 81 3.41 20.91 6.42
C PRO A 81 1.98 21.21 5.96
N ALA A 82 1.70 22.51 5.79
CA ALA A 82 0.43 23.12 5.41
C ALA A 82 0.03 22.90 3.95
#